data_AF-A0A2J4XUM4-F1
#
_entry.id   AF-A0A2J4XUM4-F1
#
_cell.length_a   1.000
_cell.length_b   1.000
_cell.length_c   1.000
_cell.angle_alpha   90.00
_cell.angle_beta   90.00
_cell.angle_gamma   90.00
#
_symmetry.space_group_name_H-M   'P 1'
#
loop_
_entity.id
_entity.type
_entity.pdbx_description
1 polymer ?
#
loop_
_entity_poly.entity_id
_entity_poly.type
_entity_poly.pdbx_seq_one_letter_code
_entity_poly.pdbx_strand_id
1 'polypeptide(L)'
;DDAENSLSSAAMTPRGRLRVDVPSPLARLVLVPALPAFHARYPDIQFNMGVSDRVVDLIGDNVDCVLRGGDINDQSLIARHVGDLQIGVYAAPGYVGRLGAPAHPRELENTDHRIVGFLSSRTGKIEPLVLRSGSEHIEITGRYV
;
A
#
# COMPACT_ATOMS: atom_id res chain seq x y z
N ASP A 1 9.42 46.10 6.68
CA ASP A 1 8.78 46.78 5.54
C ASP A 1 8.35 45.72 4.53
N ASP A 2 7.44 44.83 4.90
CA ASP A 2 5.96 45.01 4.91
C ASP A 2 5.32 44.87 3.51
N ALA A 3 5.54 43.73 2.84
CA ALA A 3 4.76 43.36 1.66
C ALA A 3 4.52 41.85 1.42
N GLU A 4 5.07 40.93 2.22
CA GLU A 4 4.87 39.47 2.00
C GLU A 4 4.04 38.75 3.07
N ASN A 5 3.68 39.42 4.18
CA ASN A 5 2.92 38.80 5.27
C ASN A 5 1.40 39.06 5.24
N SER A 6 0.86 39.68 4.18
CA SER A 6 -0.51 40.22 4.20
C SER A 6 -1.58 39.30 3.56
N LEU A 7 -1.32 38.02 3.29
CA LEU A 7 -2.25 37.17 2.53
C LEU A 7 -2.62 35.77 3.05
N SER A 8 -2.27 35.33 4.26
CA SER A 8 -2.56 33.91 4.62
C SER A 8 -3.08 33.63 6.03
N SER A 9 -3.69 34.61 6.70
CA SER A 9 -4.50 34.37 7.91
C SER A 9 -5.99 34.17 7.65
N ALA A 10 -6.47 34.37 6.42
CA ALA A 10 -7.70 33.72 5.97
C ALA A 10 -7.32 32.28 5.64
N ALA A 11 -7.59 31.34 6.55
CA ALA A 11 -7.54 29.92 6.26
C ALA A 11 -8.48 29.64 5.07
N MET A 12 -7.94 29.71 3.85
CA MET A 12 -8.65 29.33 2.64
C MET A 12 -9.06 27.89 2.83
N THR A 13 -10.36 27.66 3.00
CA THR A 13 -10.90 26.31 3.13
C THR A 13 -10.49 25.57 1.85
N PRO A 14 -9.80 24.40 1.97
CA PRO A 14 -9.37 23.64 0.81
C PRO A 14 -10.54 23.36 -0.13
N ARG A 15 -10.36 23.63 -1.43
CA ARG A 15 -11.40 23.50 -2.46
C ARG A 15 -10.80 23.12 -3.79
N GLY A 16 -11.62 22.56 -4.68
CA GLY A 16 -11.22 22.15 -6.02
C GLY A 16 -11.09 20.64 -6.16
N ARG A 17 -10.45 20.19 -7.24
CA ARG A 17 -10.32 18.76 -7.53
C ARG A 17 -9.03 18.20 -6.92
N LEU A 18 -9.15 17.07 -6.25
CA LEU A 18 -8.05 16.28 -5.71
C LEU A 18 -8.05 14.91 -6.39
N ARG A 19 -7.02 14.61 -7.16
CA ARG A 19 -6.80 13.32 -7.84
C ARG A 19 -5.78 12.51 -7.05
N VAL A 20 -6.23 11.39 -6.50
CA VAL A 20 -5.39 10.48 -5.71
C VAL A 20 -5.40 9.11 -6.36
N ASP A 21 -4.24 8.49 -6.49
CA ASP A 21 -4.15 7.09 -6.91
C ASP A 21 -3.62 6.19 -5.80
N VAL A 22 -4.28 5.03 -5.59
CA VAL A 22 -4.02 4.13 -4.46
C VAL A 22 -4.15 2.63 -4.84
N PRO A 23 -3.49 1.72 -4.10
CA PRO A 23 -3.76 0.28 -4.15
C PRO A 23 -5.20 -0.07 -3.76
N SER A 24 -5.72 -1.13 -4.39
CA SER A 24 -7.10 -1.60 -4.18
C SER A 24 -7.45 -1.88 -2.70
N PRO A 25 -6.59 -2.54 -1.90
CA PRO A 25 -6.89 -2.75 -0.48
C PRO A 25 -7.02 -1.45 0.31
N LEU A 26 -6.21 -0.43 0.02
CA LEU A 26 -6.25 0.85 0.72
C LEU A 26 -7.47 1.68 0.33
N ALA A 27 -7.85 1.67 -0.96
CA ALA A 27 -9.11 2.27 -1.39
C ALA A 27 -10.29 1.69 -0.61
N ARG A 28 -10.41 0.36 -0.62
CA ARG A 28 -11.57 -0.35 -0.05
C ARG A 28 -11.61 -0.33 1.48
N LEU A 29 -10.49 -0.57 2.14
CA LEU A 29 -10.44 -0.81 3.57
C LEU A 29 -10.21 0.47 4.40
N VAL A 30 -9.66 1.52 3.79
CA VAL A 30 -9.25 2.74 4.51
C VAL A 30 -9.94 3.98 3.96
N LEU A 31 -9.75 4.28 2.67
CA LEU A 31 -10.19 5.57 2.13
C LEU A 31 -11.70 5.67 1.95
N VAL A 32 -12.34 4.71 1.28
CA VAL A 32 -13.78 4.75 1.04
C VAL A 32 -14.59 4.84 2.36
N PRO A 33 -14.27 4.07 3.42
CA PRO A 33 -14.91 4.25 4.72
C PRO A 33 -14.70 5.64 5.36
N ALA A 34 -13.58 6.30 5.08
CA ALA A 34 -13.25 7.63 5.63
C ALA A 34 -13.82 8.80 4.81
N LEU A 35 -14.19 8.57 3.54
CA LEU A 35 -14.68 9.61 2.63
C LEU A 35 -15.87 10.42 3.18
N PRO A 36 -16.88 9.84 3.86
CA PRO A 36 -17.98 10.62 4.40
C PRO A 36 -17.52 11.68 5.42
N ALA A 37 -16.62 11.30 6.34
CA ALA A 37 -16.08 12.22 7.33
C ALA A 37 -15.15 13.27 6.68
N PHE A 38 -14.39 12.87 5.67
CA PHE A 38 -13.56 13.78 4.89
C PHE A 38 -14.42 14.83 4.15
N HIS A 39 -15.48 14.40 3.47
CA HIS A 39 -16.37 15.30 2.73
C HIS A 39 -17.16 16.23 3.67
N ALA A 40 -17.60 15.74 4.82
CA ALA A 40 -18.23 16.60 5.84
C ALA A 40 -17.30 17.71 6.33
N ARG A 41 -15.98 17.46 6.38
CA ARG A 41 -14.97 18.44 6.77
C ARG A 41 -14.54 19.36 5.62
N TYR A 42 -14.57 18.86 4.38
CA TYR A 42 -14.11 19.56 3.18
C TYR A 42 -15.14 19.41 2.04
N PRO A 43 -16.29 20.10 2.12
CA PRO A 43 -17.40 19.89 1.17
C PRO A 43 -17.06 20.38 -0.25
N ASP A 44 -16.15 21.34 -0.38
CA ASP A 44 -15.78 21.95 -1.66
C ASP A 44 -14.66 21.18 -2.40
N ILE A 45 -14.21 20.04 -1.87
CA ILE A 45 -13.26 19.15 -2.54
C ILE A 45 -14.01 18.13 -3.39
N GLN A 46 -13.71 18.10 -4.69
CA GLN A 46 -14.06 17.01 -5.60
C GLN A 46 -12.98 15.93 -5.54
N PHE A 47 -13.28 14.78 -4.94
CA PHE A 47 -12.32 13.68 -4.80
C PHE A 47 -12.40 12.72 -5.98
N ASN A 48 -11.32 12.63 -6.76
CA ASN A 48 -11.16 11.67 -7.84
C ASN A 48 -10.17 10.59 -7.41
N MET A 49 -10.61 9.33 -7.37
CA MET A 49 -9.76 8.21 -6.96
C MET A 49 -9.42 7.31 -8.16
N GLY A 50 -8.14 7.16 -8.46
CA GLY A 50 -7.60 6.06 -9.26
C GLY A 50 -7.31 4.86 -8.34
N VAL A 51 -7.66 3.65 -8.81
CA VAL A 51 -7.38 2.41 -8.06
C VAL A 51 -6.58 1.48 -8.96
N SER A 52 -5.30 1.34 -8.64
CA SER A 52 -4.35 0.58 -9.44
C SER A 52 -3.21 0.06 -8.58
N ASP A 53 -2.81 -1.19 -8.82
CA ASP A 53 -1.61 -1.77 -8.23
C ASP A 53 -0.37 -1.51 -9.10
N ARG A 54 -0.49 -0.79 -10.23
CA ARG A 54 0.64 -0.43 -11.09
C ARG A 54 1.40 0.79 -10.54
N VAL A 55 2.67 0.88 -10.92
CA VAL A 55 3.42 2.14 -10.80
C VAL A 55 2.76 3.15 -11.74
N VAL A 56 2.29 4.26 -11.19
CA VAL A 56 1.60 5.34 -11.89
C VAL A 56 2.60 6.45 -12.16
N ASP A 57 2.56 7.03 -13.36
CA ASP A 57 3.33 8.22 -13.68
C ASP A 57 2.53 9.43 -13.17
N LEU A 58 2.94 9.98 -12.02
CA LEU A 58 2.26 11.12 -11.39
C LEU A 58 2.10 12.32 -12.35
N ILE A 59 3.09 12.55 -13.23
CA ILE A 59 3.13 13.68 -14.15
C ILE A 59 2.26 13.38 -15.37
N GLY A 60 2.46 12.20 -15.97
CA GLY A 60 1.71 11.76 -17.16
C GLY A 60 0.22 11.54 -16.90
N ASP A 61 -0.13 11.03 -15.72
CA ASP A 61 -1.50 10.64 -15.35
C ASP A 61 -2.28 11.78 -14.64
N ASN A 62 -1.67 12.96 -14.49
CA ASN A 62 -2.26 14.16 -13.88
C ASN A 62 -2.80 13.87 -12.46
N VAL A 63 -1.99 13.23 -11.63
CA VAL A 63 -2.34 12.81 -10.25
C VAL A 63 -1.68 13.76 -9.24
N ASP A 64 -2.44 14.25 -8.26
CA ASP A 64 -1.94 15.20 -7.26
C ASP A 64 -1.14 14.49 -6.15
N CYS A 65 -1.52 13.26 -5.79
CA CYS A 65 -0.74 12.42 -4.89
C CYS A 65 -1.00 10.92 -5.06
N VAL A 66 -0.03 10.10 -4.65
CA VAL A 66 -0.16 8.65 -4.62
C VAL A 66 0.02 8.13 -3.20
N LEU A 67 -0.77 7.12 -2.84
CA LEU A 67 -0.50 6.29 -1.67
C LEU A 67 0.10 4.98 -2.16
N ARG A 68 1.29 4.62 -1.69
CA ARG A 68 1.99 3.39 -2.08
C ARG A 68 2.70 2.77 -0.89
N GLY A 69 2.82 1.44 -0.90
CA GLY A 69 3.64 0.70 0.06
C GLY A 69 5.08 0.55 -0.46
N GLY A 70 6.03 0.53 0.46
CA GLY A 70 7.46 0.40 0.17
C GLY A 70 8.16 1.74 -0.07
N ASP A 71 9.46 1.66 -0.28
CA ASP A 71 10.31 2.85 -0.41
C ASP A 71 10.13 3.54 -1.77
N ILE A 72 10.15 4.87 -1.74
CA ILE A 72 10.18 5.71 -2.94
C ILE A 72 11.63 5.87 -3.37
N ASN A 73 11.94 5.36 -4.57
CA ASN A 73 13.28 5.47 -5.17
C ASN A 73 13.42 6.66 -6.12
N ASP A 74 12.31 7.35 -6.43
CA ASP A 74 12.30 8.54 -7.28
C ASP A 74 12.55 9.79 -6.43
N GLN A 75 13.71 10.41 -6.62
CA GLN A 75 14.15 11.59 -5.86
C GLN A 75 13.42 12.88 -6.26
N SER A 76 12.64 12.87 -7.35
CA SER A 76 11.81 14.01 -7.75
C SER A 76 10.54 14.14 -6.89
N LEU A 77 10.22 13.13 -6.08
CA LEU A 77 9.01 13.06 -5.28
C LEU A 77 9.29 13.37 -3.80
N ILE A 78 8.35 14.07 -3.17
CA ILE A 78 8.32 14.20 -1.71
C ILE A 78 7.52 13.04 -1.13
N ALA A 79 8.18 12.19 -0.36
CA ALA A 79 7.58 11.09 0.36
C ALA A 79 7.16 11.50 1.78
N ARG A 80 5.98 11.07 2.22
CA ARG A 80 5.56 11.15 3.62
C ARG A 80 5.07 9.80 4.09
N HIS A 81 5.67 9.28 5.17
CA HIS A 81 5.16 8.11 5.86
C HIS A 81 3.81 8.44 6.52
N VAL A 82 2.81 7.59 6.28
CA VAL A 82 1.43 7.77 6.81
C VAL A 82 0.94 6.58 7.63
N GLY A 83 1.72 5.49 7.67
CA GLY A 83 1.38 4.29 8.42
C GLY A 83 2.15 3.07 7.95
N ASP A 84 2.15 2.06 8.80
CA ASP A 84 2.77 0.76 8.52
C ASP A 84 1.70 -0.28 8.18
N LEU A 85 1.98 -1.10 7.16
CA LEU A 85 1.14 -2.23 6.79
C LEU A 85 1.81 -3.52 7.26
N GLN A 86 1.12 -4.24 8.14
CA GLN A 86 1.53 -5.58 8.55
C GLN A 86 1.16 -6.56 7.43
N ILE A 87 2.17 -7.21 6.85
CA ILE A 87 1.96 -8.32 5.90
C ILE A 87 2.08 -9.63 6.68
N GLY A 88 1.17 -10.55 6.42
CA GLY A 88 1.13 -11.87 7.06
C GLY A 88 0.96 -12.99 6.04
N VAL A 89 1.30 -14.22 6.45
CA VAL A 89 1.01 -15.44 5.71
C VAL A 89 -0.29 -16.02 6.22
N TYR A 90 -1.17 -16.38 5.29
CA TYR A 90 -2.49 -16.93 5.59
C TYR A 90 -2.66 -18.26 4.88
N ALA A 91 -3.37 -19.18 5.53
CA ALA A 91 -3.73 -20.47 4.95
C ALA A 91 -5.19 -20.78 5.25
N ALA A 92 -5.87 -21.44 4.31
CA ALA A 92 -7.23 -21.89 4.55
C ALA A 92 -7.25 -22.93 5.69
N PRO A 93 -8.27 -22.93 6.57
CA PRO A 93 -8.36 -23.91 7.65
C PRO A 93 -8.27 -25.37 7.17
N GLY A 94 -8.89 -25.70 6.03
CA GLY A 94 -8.81 -27.04 5.44
C GLY A 94 -7.43 -27.42 4.91
N TYR A 95 -6.63 -26.43 4.47
CA TYR A 95 -5.24 -26.67 4.08
C TYR A 95 -4.39 -27.04 5.30
N VAL A 96 -4.52 -26.28 6.39
CA VAL A 96 -3.84 -26.53 7.66
C VAL A 96 -4.32 -27.84 8.29
N GLY A 97 -5.61 -28.15 8.23
CA GLY A 97 -6.14 -29.41 8.75
C GLY A 97 -5.59 -30.66 8.03
N ARG A 98 -5.20 -30.52 6.75
CA ARG A 98 -4.65 -31.62 5.95
C ARG A 98 -3.13 -31.77 6.10
N LEU A 99 -2.39 -30.66 6.08
CA LEU A 99 -0.92 -30.67 6.03
C LEU A 99 -0.25 -30.27 7.36
N GLY A 100 -1.02 -29.83 8.35
CA GLY A 100 -0.50 -29.17 9.54
C GLY A 100 -0.17 -27.69 9.27
N ALA A 101 0.12 -26.96 10.35
CA ALA A 101 0.75 -25.64 10.27
C ALA A 101 2.27 -25.83 10.38
N PRO A 102 3.08 -25.11 9.57
CA PRO A 102 4.53 -25.21 9.67
C PRO A 102 4.99 -24.69 11.04
N ALA A 103 5.86 -25.44 11.72
CA ALA A 103 6.43 -25.01 13.00
C ALA A 103 7.55 -23.97 12.81
N HIS A 104 8.14 -23.92 11.60
CA HIS A 104 9.18 -22.97 11.22
C HIS A 104 9.03 -22.50 9.76
N PRO A 105 9.33 -21.24 9.41
CA PRO A 105 9.20 -20.75 8.02
C PRO A 105 9.89 -21.60 6.96
N ARG A 106 11.05 -22.20 7.28
CA ARG A 106 11.80 -23.10 6.37
C ARG A 106 11.02 -24.36 5.97
N GLU A 107 10.01 -24.77 6.72
CA GLU A 107 9.16 -25.90 6.36
C GLU A 107 8.31 -25.61 5.12
N LEU A 108 8.08 -24.33 4.78
CA LEU A 108 7.39 -23.94 3.55
C LEU A 108 8.14 -24.36 2.26
N GLU A 109 9.44 -24.64 2.34
CA GLU A 109 10.26 -25.08 1.18
C GLU A 109 10.55 -26.58 1.20
N ASN A 110 10.76 -27.11 2.41
CA ASN A 110 11.27 -28.47 2.61
C ASN A 110 10.18 -29.53 2.79
N THR A 111 8.91 -29.12 2.85
CA THR A 111 7.75 -30.03 2.98
C THR A 111 6.81 -29.93 1.78
N ASP A 112 5.63 -30.54 1.87
CA ASP A 112 4.60 -30.50 0.83
C ASP A 112 3.77 -29.21 0.80
N HIS A 113 4.15 -28.22 1.62
CA HIS A 113 3.52 -26.91 1.56
C HIS A 113 3.69 -26.24 0.17
N ARG A 114 2.63 -25.55 -0.25
CA ARG A 114 2.55 -24.77 -1.49
C ARG A 114 2.23 -23.32 -1.18
N ILE A 115 2.76 -22.42 -2.00
CA ILE A 115 2.64 -20.98 -1.81
C ILE A 115 1.99 -20.38 -3.04
N VAL A 116 1.05 -19.46 -2.83
CA VAL A 116 0.56 -18.57 -3.89
C VAL A 116 1.46 -17.34 -3.90
N GLY A 117 2.20 -17.16 -4.98
CA GLY A 117 3.17 -16.08 -5.12
C GLY A 117 2.52 -14.71 -5.32
N PHE A 118 3.16 -13.67 -4.79
CA PHE A 118 2.79 -12.29 -5.08
C PHE A 118 3.61 -11.79 -6.28
N LEU A 119 2.95 -11.63 -7.44
CA LEU A 119 3.58 -11.06 -8.63
C LEU A 119 3.64 -9.54 -8.50
N SER A 120 4.85 -9.01 -8.36
CA SER A 120 5.09 -7.57 -8.25
C SER A 120 4.88 -6.89 -9.60
N SER A 121 3.95 -5.93 -9.64
CA SER A 121 3.72 -5.07 -10.80
C SER A 121 4.92 -4.18 -11.14
N ARG A 122 5.82 -3.96 -10.17
CA ARG A 122 7.02 -3.13 -10.32
C ARG A 122 8.19 -3.90 -10.93
N THR A 123 8.43 -5.13 -10.47
CA THR A 123 9.58 -5.93 -10.90
C THR A 123 9.23 -6.95 -11.98
N GLY A 124 7.94 -7.25 -12.16
CA GLY A 124 7.45 -8.32 -13.03
C GLY A 124 7.82 -9.72 -12.53
N LYS A 125 8.30 -9.85 -11.29
CA LYS A 125 8.76 -11.10 -10.68
C LYS A 125 7.89 -11.46 -9.50
N ILE A 126 7.86 -12.74 -9.17
CA ILE A 126 7.26 -13.19 -7.93
C ILE A 126 8.21 -12.81 -6.79
N GLU A 127 7.72 -11.99 -5.86
CA GLU A 127 8.51 -11.56 -4.71
C GLU A 127 8.56 -12.69 -3.68
N PRO A 128 9.74 -12.98 -3.12
CA PRO A 128 9.88 -13.97 -2.08
C PRO A 128 9.22 -13.50 -0.77
N LEU A 129 8.72 -14.45 0.02
CA LEU A 129 8.17 -14.20 1.33
C LEU A 129 9.30 -13.93 2.32
N VAL A 130 9.35 -12.73 2.87
CA VAL A 130 10.26 -12.40 3.97
C VAL A 130 9.53 -12.63 5.29
N LEU A 131 9.93 -13.68 6.00
CA LEU A 131 9.33 -14.13 7.26
C LEU A 131 10.32 -13.97 8.41
N ARG A 132 9.78 -13.76 9.61
CA ARG A 132 10.58 -13.63 10.83
C ARG A 132 10.27 -14.75 11.82
N SER A 133 11.31 -15.41 12.33
CA SER A 133 11.25 -16.43 13.39
C SER A 133 12.17 -16.01 14.53
N GLY A 134 11.63 -15.40 15.58
CA GLY A 134 12.45 -14.76 16.62
C GLY A 134 13.31 -13.63 16.05
N SER A 135 14.63 -13.77 16.12
CA SER A 135 15.61 -12.84 15.53
C SER A 135 16.03 -13.20 14.10
N GLU A 136 15.63 -14.36 13.58
CA GLU A 136 15.98 -14.81 12.23
C GLU A 136 15.04 -14.16 11.20
N HIS A 137 15.63 -13.61 10.14
CA HIS A 137 14.93 -13.18 8.93
C HIS A 137 15.17 -14.22 7.84
N ILE A 138 14.10 -14.75 7.26
CA ILE A 138 14.12 -15.88 6.34
C ILE A 138 13.38 -15.48 5.08
N GLU A 139 14.06 -15.58 3.95
CA GLU A 139 13.49 -15.37 2.63
C GLU A 139 13.07 -16.72 2.05
N ILE A 140 11.80 -16.86 1.71
CA ILE A 140 11.19 -18.09 1.22
C ILE A 140 10.66 -17.84 -0.18
N THR A 141 11.21 -18.53 -1.17
CA THR A 141 10.61 -18.54 -2.53
C THR A 141 9.47 -19.57 -2.58
N GLY A 142 9.58 -20.64 -1.79
CA GLY A 142 8.53 -21.66 -1.69
C GLY A 142 8.30 -22.45 -2.98
N ARG A 143 7.36 -23.39 -2.91
CA ARG A 143 6.92 -24.16 -4.07
C ARG A 143 5.61 -23.58 -4.59
N TYR A 144 5.65 -22.88 -5.73
CA TYR A 144 4.48 -22.24 -6.30
C TYR A 144 3.46 -23.24 -6.85
N VAL A 145 2.18 -22.86 -6.76
CA VAL A 145 1.04 -23.45 -7.48
C VAL A 145 0.61 -22.55 -8.62
#